data_AF-A0A530GNJ8-F1
#
_entry.id   AF-A0A530GNJ8-F1
#
_cell.length_a   1.000
_cell.length_b   1.000
_cell.length_c   1.000
_cell.angle_alpha   90.00
_cell.angle_beta   90.00
_cell.angle_gamma   90.00
#
_symmetry.space_group_name_H-M   'P 1'
#
loop_
_entity.id
_entity.type
_entity.pdbx_description
1 polymer ?
#
loop_
_entity_poly.entity_id
_entity_poly.type
_entity_poly.pdbx_seq_one_letter_code
_entity_poly.pdbx_strand_id
1 'polypeptide(L)'
;SWSFAGPFGTYDKAQLQRGLKVYKEVCSACHSMNLVAFRTLEGLGYSEAQIKTLAAGYTIHDGPNDAGDMFDRPGKPSDHFPAPFPNEQAAASANGGAAPPDMSLLAKARGVERGFPRFIFDIFTQYAQGGPDYIHSLLTGYDQTPPAGMVIPEGTHYNPYFLSGVSLKMPKPLSDGQVTYDDGSPQTVDQYAR
;
A
#
# COMPACT_ATOMS: atom_id res chain seq x y z
N SER A 1 -6.74 -17.94 -0.39
CA SER A 1 -5.36 -18.32 0.00
C SER A 1 -4.38 -17.52 -0.84
N TRP A 2 -3.25 -17.11 -0.28
CA TRP A 2 -2.21 -16.35 -0.97
C TRP A 2 -1.24 -17.30 -1.71
N SER A 3 -0.67 -16.86 -2.83
CA SER A 3 0.33 -17.64 -3.58
C SER A 3 1.61 -17.90 -2.79
N PHE A 4 1.99 -16.97 -1.93
CA PHE A 4 3.13 -17.05 -1.02
C PHE A 4 2.79 -17.75 0.32
N ALA A 5 1.64 -18.41 0.42
CA ALA A 5 1.27 -19.10 1.65
C ALA A 5 2.04 -20.40 1.86
N GLY A 6 2.41 -20.66 3.12
CA GLY A 6 3.10 -21.87 3.53
C GLY A 6 4.61 -21.88 3.25
N PRO A 7 5.31 -22.96 3.65
CA PRO A 7 6.77 -23.03 3.62
C PRO A 7 7.40 -23.00 2.23
N PHE A 8 6.62 -23.31 1.19
CA PHE A 8 7.09 -23.35 -0.20
C PHE A 8 6.33 -22.35 -1.10
N GLY A 9 5.55 -21.45 -0.50
CA GLY A 9 4.83 -20.43 -1.25
C GLY A 9 5.79 -19.44 -1.91
N THR A 10 5.42 -18.98 -3.10
CA THR A 10 6.16 -17.95 -3.84
C THR A 10 5.25 -16.80 -4.22
N TYR A 11 5.81 -15.60 -4.29
CA TYR A 11 5.06 -14.46 -4.80
C TYR A 11 4.73 -14.63 -6.29
N ASP A 12 3.51 -14.24 -6.66
CA ASP A 12 3.09 -14.11 -8.06
C ASP A 12 3.58 -12.74 -8.57
N LYS A 13 4.59 -12.75 -9.44
CA LYS A 13 5.16 -11.50 -9.98
C LYS A 13 4.15 -10.69 -10.79
N ALA A 14 3.25 -11.33 -11.54
CA ALA A 14 2.24 -10.63 -12.31
C ALA A 14 1.24 -9.93 -11.38
N GLN A 15 0.83 -10.60 -10.30
CA GLN A 15 0.03 -9.99 -9.24
C GLN A 15 0.74 -8.79 -8.61
N LEU A 16 2.02 -8.91 -8.26
CA LEU A 16 2.78 -7.80 -7.67
C LEU A 16 2.92 -6.61 -8.63
N GLN A 17 3.10 -6.84 -9.93
CA GLN A 17 3.11 -5.79 -10.94
C GLN A 17 1.76 -5.06 -11.04
N ARG A 18 0.65 -5.81 -10.99
CA ARG A 18 -0.71 -5.24 -10.88
C ARG A 18 -0.88 -4.42 -9.60
N GLY A 19 -0.38 -4.92 -8.47
CA GLY A 19 -0.39 -4.20 -7.19
C GLY A 19 0.40 -2.88 -7.23
N LEU A 20 1.56 -2.87 -7.91
CA LEU A 20 2.33 -1.63 -8.14
C LEU A 20 1.53 -0.61 -8.96
N LYS A 21 0.76 -1.07 -9.96
CA LYS A 21 -0.12 -0.19 -10.75
C LYS A 21 -1.18 0.46 -9.85
N VAL A 22 -1.84 -0.33 -9.00
CA VAL A 22 -2.82 0.18 -8.02
C VAL A 22 -2.18 1.19 -7.06
N TYR A 23 -0.99 0.90 -6.52
CA TYR A 23 -0.27 1.85 -5.66
C TYR A 23 -0.03 3.19 -6.39
N LYS A 24 0.48 3.15 -7.61
CA LYS A 24 0.81 4.36 -8.38
C LYS A 24 -0.41 5.18 -8.79
N GLU A 25 -1.53 4.54 -9.10
CA GLU A 25 -2.73 5.22 -9.61
C GLU A 25 -3.68 5.67 -8.50
N VAL A 26 -3.62 5.04 -7.32
CA VAL A 26 -4.57 5.28 -6.23
C VAL A 26 -3.84 5.72 -4.96
N CYS A 27 -2.88 4.93 -4.48
CA CYS A 27 -2.36 5.09 -3.13
C CYS A 27 -1.28 6.18 -3.00
N SER A 28 -0.45 6.38 -4.03
CA SER A 28 0.72 7.27 -3.97
C SER A 28 0.38 8.75 -3.87
N ALA A 29 -0.90 9.11 -4.03
CA ALA A 29 -1.38 10.47 -3.77
C ALA A 29 -1.43 10.80 -2.27
N CYS A 30 -1.55 9.78 -1.40
CA CYS A 30 -1.68 9.98 0.05
C CYS A 30 -0.64 9.22 0.86
N HIS A 31 -0.25 8.03 0.42
CA HIS A 31 0.70 7.17 1.14
C HIS A 31 2.09 7.26 0.54
N SER A 32 3.10 7.32 1.41
CA SER A 32 4.50 7.16 1.02
C SER A 32 4.91 5.69 0.95
N MET A 33 6.03 5.44 0.27
CA MET A 33 6.71 4.14 0.27
C MET A 33 8.23 4.37 0.29
N ASN A 34 8.68 5.00 1.39
CA ASN A 34 10.00 5.61 1.51
C ASN A 34 11.17 4.61 1.52
N LEU A 35 10.93 3.32 1.77
CA LEU A 35 11.99 2.30 1.84
C LEU A 35 12.10 1.47 0.56
N VAL A 36 11.32 1.77 -0.48
CA VAL A 36 11.36 1.06 -1.76
C VAL A 36 12.02 1.95 -2.81
N ALA A 37 13.22 1.55 -3.25
CA ALA A 37 13.93 2.21 -4.35
C ALA A 37 13.46 1.66 -5.71
N PHE A 38 13.44 2.48 -6.76
CA PHE A 38 12.97 2.02 -8.08
C PHE A 38 13.75 0.79 -8.60
N ARG A 39 15.05 0.70 -8.32
CA ARG A 39 15.90 -0.45 -8.67
C ARG A 39 15.42 -1.77 -8.08
N THR A 40 14.70 -1.78 -6.96
CA THR A 40 14.21 -3.04 -6.36
C THR A 40 13.07 -3.66 -7.17
N LEU A 41 12.50 -2.92 -8.13
CA LEU A 41 11.49 -3.43 -9.04
C LEU A 41 12.01 -4.52 -10.00
N GLU A 42 13.34 -4.69 -10.12
CA GLU A 42 13.91 -5.88 -10.78
C GLU A 42 13.41 -7.19 -10.13
N GLY A 43 13.18 -7.17 -8.81
CA GLY A 43 12.59 -8.31 -8.09
C GLY A 43 11.19 -8.69 -8.58
N LEU A 44 10.45 -7.72 -9.12
CA LEU A 44 9.14 -7.92 -9.75
C LEU A 44 9.24 -8.32 -11.23
N GLY A 45 10.45 -8.40 -11.80
CA GLY A 45 10.70 -8.78 -13.19
C GLY A 45 10.71 -7.62 -14.19
N TYR A 46 10.78 -6.37 -13.73
CA TYR A 46 11.02 -5.23 -14.63
C TYR A 46 12.47 -5.23 -15.13
N SER A 47 12.68 -4.85 -16.40
CA SER A 47 14.01 -4.62 -16.95
C SER A 47 14.59 -3.29 -16.48
N GLU A 48 15.91 -3.16 -16.51
CA GLU A 48 16.61 -1.91 -16.19
C GLU A 48 16.08 -0.72 -17.02
N ALA A 49 15.80 -0.94 -18.31
CA ALA A 49 15.23 0.07 -19.19
C ALA A 49 13.82 0.51 -18.77
N GLN A 50 12.97 -0.44 -18.35
CA GLN A 50 11.63 -0.14 -17.82
C GLN A 50 11.73 0.66 -16.51
N ILE A 51 12.63 0.26 -15.61
CA ILE A 51 12.84 0.94 -14.32
C ILE A 51 13.36 2.36 -14.52
N LYS A 52 14.33 2.55 -15.43
CA LYS A 52 14.84 3.87 -15.76
C LYS A 52 13.75 4.78 -16.34
N THR A 53 12.92 4.23 -17.23
CA THR A 53 11.78 4.95 -17.81
C THR A 53 10.76 5.33 -16.74
N LEU A 54 10.43 4.40 -15.84
CA LEU A 54 9.52 4.64 -14.73
C LEU A 54 10.04 5.72 -13.77
N ALA A 55 11.29 5.59 -13.32
CA ALA A 55 11.91 6.53 -12.39
C ALA A 55 11.99 7.94 -12.99
N ALA A 56 12.34 8.06 -14.27
CA ALA A 56 12.42 9.34 -14.97
C ALA A 56 11.06 10.06 -15.08
N GLY A 57 9.94 9.36 -14.90
CA GLY A 57 8.60 9.96 -14.84
C GLY A 57 8.30 10.70 -13.53
N TYR A 58 9.17 10.59 -12.53
CA TYR A 58 9.05 11.30 -11.26
C TYR A 58 10.04 12.46 -11.19
N THR A 59 9.58 13.58 -10.65
CA THR A 59 10.44 14.72 -10.29
C THR A 59 10.98 14.51 -8.88
N ILE A 60 12.30 14.57 -8.74
CA ILE A 60 13.02 14.41 -7.48
C ILE A 60 13.73 15.71 -7.14
N HIS A 61 13.46 16.21 -5.94
CA HIS A 61 14.18 17.33 -5.36
C HIS A 61 15.53 16.86 -4.82
N ASP A 62 16.63 17.44 -5.30
CA ASP A 62 18.01 17.03 -5.00
C ASP A 62 18.91 18.26 -4.80
N GLY A 63 20.14 18.05 -4.36
CA GLY A 63 21.13 19.10 -4.16
C GLY A 63 21.85 19.02 -2.80
N PRO A 64 22.64 20.04 -2.46
CA PRO A 64 22.86 21.27 -3.25
C PRO A 64 23.75 21.06 -4.48
N ASN A 65 23.63 21.94 -5.48
CA ASN A 65 24.56 22.06 -6.59
C ASN A 65 25.82 22.87 -6.20
N ASP A 66 26.72 23.12 -7.15
CA ASP A 66 27.97 23.87 -6.91
C ASP A 66 27.76 25.32 -6.43
N ALA A 67 26.58 25.90 -6.65
CA ALA A 67 26.20 27.22 -6.15
C ALA A 67 25.53 27.18 -4.76
N GLY A 68 25.28 25.99 -4.20
CA GLY A 68 24.58 25.82 -2.93
C GLY A 68 23.06 25.70 -3.07
N ASP A 69 22.52 25.70 -4.30
CA ASP A 69 21.08 25.69 -4.55
C ASP A 69 20.55 24.26 -4.70
N MET A 70 19.34 24.02 -4.16
CA MET A 70 18.58 22.81 -4.44
C MET A 70 17.94 22.88 -5.83
N PHE A 71 17.75 21.74 -6.48
CA PHE A 71 17.20 21.66 -7.83
C PHE A 71 16.32 20.43 -8.01
N ASP A 72 15.46 20.47 -9.03
CA ASP A 72 14.64 19.34 -9.41
C ASP A 72 15.26 18.60 -10.59
N ARG A 73 15.20 17.27 -10.57
CA ARG A 73 15.67 16.41 -11.66
C ARG A 73 14.73 15.24 -11.90
N PRO A 74 14.78 14.62 -13.10
CA PRO A 74 14.18 13.31 -13.30
C PRO A 74 14.74 12.28 -12.31
N GLY A 75 13.88 11.37 -11.87
CA GLY A 75 14.28 10.26 -11.01
C GLY A 75 15.24 9.29 -11.71
N LYS A 76 16.11 8.68 -10.91
CA LYS A 76 17.03 7.60 -11.31
C LYS A 76 16.68 6.32 -10.57
N PRO A 77 17.11 5.14 -11.04
CA PRO A 77 16.80 3.86 -10.39
C PRO A 77 17.20 3.78 -8.89
N SER A 78 18.19 4.54 -8.44
CA SER A 78 18.59 4.55 -7.03
C SER A 78 17.71 5.40 -6.11
N ASP A 79 16.83 6.25 -6.66
CA ASP A 79 15.89 7.02 -5.85
C ASP A 79 14.76 6.12 -5.32
N HIS A 80 14.14 6.59 -4.24
CA HIS A 80 12.92 6.01 -3.67
C HIS A 80 11.67 6.61 -4.30
N PHE A 81 10.52 5.96 -4.12
CA PHE A 81 9.26 6.57 -4.47
C PHE A 81 9.09 7.89 -3.69
N PRO A 82 8.82 9.01 -4.38
CA PRO A 82 8.68 10.29 -3.70
C PRO A 82 7.47 10.28 -2.78
N ALA A 83 7.62 10.84 -1.58
CA ALA A 83 6.52 11.01 -0.66
C ALA A 83 5.54 12.09 -1.18
N PRO A 84 4.22 11.91 -1.03
CA PRO A 84 3.24 12.90 -1.47
C PRO A 84 3.25 14.17 -0.61
N PHE A 85 3.79 14.09 0.60
CA PHE A 85 3.88 15.20 1.54
C PHE A 85 5.31 15.34 2.08
N PRO A 86 5.77 16.58 2.36
CA PRO A 86 7.13 16.83 2.84
C PRO A 86 7.37 16.36 4.29
N ASN A 87 6.31 16.22 5.08
CA ASN A 87 6.36 15.78 6.47
C ASN A 87 4.98 15.29 6.96
N GLU A 88 4.97 14.69 8.15
CA GLU A 88 3.78 14.12 8.78
C GLU A 88 2.71 15.19 9.07
N GLN A 89 3.11 16.40 9.48
CA GLN A 89 2.17 17.49 9.80
C GLN A 89 1.43 17.98 8.54
N ALA A 90 2.14 18.11 7.42
CA ALA A 90 1.53 18.44 6.13
C ALA A 90 0.57 17.34 5.67
N ALA A 91 0.97 16.07 5.82
CA ALA A 91 0.13 14.92 5.51
C ALA A 91 -1.15 14.90 6.37
N ALA A 92 -1.03 15.10 7.67
CA ALA A 92 -2.17 15.15 8.59
C ALA A 92 -3.10 16.33 8.27
N SER A 93 -2.55 17.51 8.00
CA SER A 93 -3.34 18.69 7.62
C SER A 93 -4.15 18.45 6.34
N ALA A 94 -3.58 17.76 5.35
CA ALA A 94 -4.28 17.45 4.10
C ALA A 94 -5.33 16.34 4.25
N ASN A 95 -5.22 15.49 5.27
CA ASN A 95 -6.04 14.28 5.46
C ASN A 95 -6.90 14.34 6.74
N GLY A 96 -7.41 15.52 7.08
CA GLY A 96 -8.39 15.68 8.16
C GLY A 96 -7.85 15.38 9.57
N GLY A 97 -6.56 15.68 9.79
CA GLY A 97 -5.88 15.55 11.08
C GLY A 97 -5.15 14.22 11.29
N ALA A 98 -5.18 13.29 10.34
CA ALA A 98 -4.49 12.00 10.43
C ALA A 98 -3.49 11.83 9.29
N ALA A 99 -2.22 11.56 9.62
CA ALA A 99 -1.21 11.26 8.61
C ALA A 99 -1.40 9.82 8.08
N PRO A 100 -1.47 9.61 6.75
CA PRO A 100 -1.48 8.28 6.17
C PRO A 100 -0.16 7.54 6.50
N PRO A 101 -0.20 6.30 6.98
CA PRO A 101 1.02 5.55 7.28
C PRO A 101 1.81 5.20 6.02
N ASP A 102 3.14 5.14 6.16
CA ASP A 102 4.02 4.64 5.10
C ASP A 102 3.74 3.16 4.78
N MET A 103 3.67 2.84 3.49
CA MET A 103 3.29 1.50 3.02
C MET A 103 4.45 0.52 2.88
N SER A 104 5.70 0.95 3.05
CA SER A 104 6.88 0.10 2.77
C SER A 104 6.91 -1.18 3.60
N LEU A 105 6.41 -1.12 4.84
CA LEU A 105 6.40 -2.24 5.79
C LEU A 105 5.00 -2.49 6.37
N LEU A 106 3.95 -1.94 5.77
CA LEU A 106 2.59 -1.98 6.35
C LEU A 106 2.11 -3.42 6.59
N ALA A 107 2.34 -4.31 5.63
CA ALA A 107 2.01 -5.73 5.73
C ALA A 107 2.79 -6.49 6.82
N LYS A 108 3.91 -5.94 7.30
CA LYS A 108 4.64 -6.47 8.47
C LYS A 108 4.23 -5.79 9.77
N ALA A 109 3.89 -4.50 9.72
CA ALA A 109 3.59 -3.67 10.87
C ALA A 109 2.15 -3.84 11.40
N ARG A 110 1.27 -4.50 10.64
CA ARG A 110 -0.16 -4.65 10.96
C ARG A 110 -0.61 -6.10 10.84
N GLY A 111 -0.04 -6.99 11.65
CA GLY A 111 -0.48 -8.38 11.73
C GLY A 111 -1.58 -8.57 12.78
N VAL A 112 -2.55 -9.43 12.49
CA VAL A 112 -3.49 -9.97 13.48
C VAL A 112 -3.06 -11.37 13.89
N GLU A 113 -3.16 -11.68 15.18
CA GLU A 113 -2.99 -13.05 15.66
C GLU A 113 -4.26 -13.86 15.34
N ARG A 114 -4.10 -15.09 14.85
CA ARG A 114 -5.25 -15.97 14.56
C ARG A 114 -5.93 -16.55 15.82
N GLY A 115 -5.44 -16.19 17.00
CA GLY A 115 -5.94 -16.63 18.30
C GLY A 115 -5.66 -18.10 18.64
N PHE A 116 -6.05 -18.52 19.85
CA PHE A 116 -5.98 -19.92 20.28
C PHE A 116 -7.15 -20.72 19.68
N PRO A 117 -6.93 -21.97 19.18
CA PRO A 117 -5.67 -22.72 19.15
C PRO A 117 -4.88 -22.58 17.85
N ARG A 118 -5.23 -21.63 16.97
CA ARG A 118 -4.68 -21.51 15.61
C ARG A 118 -3.17 -21.28 15.57
N PHE A 119 -2.60 -20.61 16.58
CA PHE A 119 -1.16 -20.43 16.70
C PHE A 119 -0.38 -21.76 16.78
N ILE A 120 -0.99 -22.82 17.32
CA ILE A 120 -0.36 -24.15 17.40
C ILE A 120 -0.13 -24.68 15.98
N PHE A 121 -1.12 -24.51 15.11
CA PHE A 121 -0.99 -24.91 13.71
C PHE A 121 -0.04 -23.99 12.94
N ASP A 122 0.10 -22.72 13.33
CA ASP A 122 1.00 -21.76 12.66
C ASP A 122 2.46 -22.16 12.68
N ILE A 123 2.89 -22.86 13.74
CA ILE A 123 4.24 -23.43 13.84
C ILE A 123 4.50 -24.40 12.68
N PHE A 124 3.51 -25.22 12.33
CA PHE A 124 3.65 -26.24 11.28
C PHE A 124 3.33 -25.70 9.89
N THR A 125 2.38 -24.76 9.78
CA THR A 125 1.97 -24.18 8.50
C THR A 125 2.81 -22.97 8.09
N GLN A 126 3.68 -22.45 8.96
CA GLN A 126 4.50 -21.25 8.75
C GLN A 126 3.67 -20.07 8.22
N TYR A 127 2.58 -19.78 8.92
CA TYR A 127 1.68 -18.69 8.52
C TYR A 127 2.37 -17.33 8.69
N ALA A 128 2.32 -16.52 7.64
CA ALA A 128 2.95 -15.20 7.56
C ALA A 128 2.04 -14.15 6.89
N GLN A 129 0.76 -14.49 6.70
CA GLN A 129 -0.18 -13.71 5.90
C GLN A 129 -1.03 -12.74 6.73
N GLY A 130 -0.80 -12.64 8.05
CA GLY A 130 -1.65 -11.85 8.95
C GLY A 130 -1.79 -10.37 8.57
N GLY A 131 -0.72 -9.74 8.07
CA GLY A 131 -0.82 -8.37 7.59
C GLY A 131 -1.48 -8.22 6.22
N PRO A 132 -1.10 -9.03 5.21
CA PRO A 132 -1.85 -9.11 3.95
C PRO A 132 -3.35 -9.37 4.14
N ASP A 133 -3.72 -10.30 5.03
CA ASP A 133 -5.12 -10.60 5.37
C ASP A 133 -5.83 -9.37 5.96
N TYR A 134 -5.17 -8.66 6.88
CA TYR A 134 -5.71 -7.42 7.45
C TYR A 134 -5.91 -6.33 6.39
N ILE A 135 -4.91 -6.08 5.54
CA ILE A 135 -4.98 -5.04 4.50
C ILE A 135 -6.09 -5.37 3.50
N HIS A 136 -6.18 -6.61 3.02
CA HIS A 136 -7.24 -7.06 2.12
C HIS A 136 -8.63 -6.87 2.75
N SER A 137 -8.79 -7.28 4.02
CA SER A 137 -10.05 -7.13 4.74
C SER A 137 -10.43 -5.65 4.94
N LEU A 138 -9.46 -4.80 5.29
CA LEU A 138 -9.68 -3.37 5.44
C LEU A 138 -10.13 -2.74 4.11
N LEU A 139 -9.46 -3.04 3.00
CA LEU A 139 -9.78 -2.46 1.70
C LEU A 139 -11.15 -2.93 1.16
N THR A 140 -11.57 -4.15 1.47
CA THR A 140 -12.84 -4.73 1.03
C THR A 140 -14.01 -4.51 2.02
N GLY A 141 -13.74 -4.01 3.22
CA GLY A 141 -14.71 -3.92 4.33
C GLY A 141 -15.55 -2.64 4.42
N TYR A 142 -15.39 -1.67 3.51
CA TYR A 142 -16.00 -0.34 3.63
C TYR A 142 -17.53 -0.30 3.49
N ASP A 143 -18.14 -1.28 2.82
CA ASP A 143 -19.59 -1.29 2.57
C ASP A 143 -20.39 -1.97 3.70
N GLN A 144 -19.74 -2.26 4.83
CA GLN A 144 -20.37 -2.91 5.98
C GLN A 144 -21.19 -1.92 6.80
N THR A 145 -22.33 -2.36 7.33
CA THR A 145 -23.19 -1.51 8.16
C THR A 145 -22.64 -1.43 9.59
N PRO A 146 -22.53 -0.23 10.20
CA PRO A 146 -22.19 -0.10 11.62
C PRO A 146 -23.21 -0.83 12.51
N PRO A 147 -22.76 -1.50 13.59
CA PRO A 147 -23.66 -2.10 14.58
C PRO A 147 -24.63 -1.06 15.16
N ALA A 148 -25.84 -1.51 15.52
CA ALA A 148 -26.85 -0.64 16.09
C ALA A 148 -26.33 0.10 17.34
N GLY A 149 -26.53 1.42 17.37
CA GLY A 149 -26.08 2.29 18.47
C GLY A 149 -24.60 2.71 18.41
N MET A 150 -23.83 2.25 17.41
CA MET A 150 -22.46 2.72 17.20
C MET A 150 -22.46 4.15 16.67
N VAL A 151 -21.77 5.05 17.38
CA VAL A 151 -21.59 6.44 16.96
C VAL A 151 -20.30 6.53 16.13
N ILE A 152 -20.43 6.95 14.88
CA ILE A 152 -19.28 7.20 14.00
C ILE A 152 -18.93 8.70 14.09
N PRO A 153 -17.72 9.06 14.56
CA PRO A 153 -17.28 10.45 14.60
C PRO A 153 -17.39 11.15 13.24
N GLU A 154 -17.73 12.43 13.26
CA GLU A 154 -17.84 13.24 12.04
C GLU A 154 -16.53 13.25 11.23
N GLY A 155 -16.67 13.15 9.90
CA GLY A 155 -15.54 13.11 8.99
C GLY A 155 -14.67 11.87 9.15
N THR A 156 -15.21 10.75 9.66
CA THR A 156 -14.56 9.43 9.67
C THR A 156 -15.46 8.40 9.00
N HIS A 157 -14.89 7.27 8.62
CA HIS A 157 -15.56 6.20 7.89
C HIS A 157 -15.57 4.93 8.74
N TYR A 158 -16.68 4.23 8.75
CA TYR A 158 -16.76 2.93 9.43
C TYR A 158 -16.05 1.85 8.61
N ASN A 159 -15.33 0.98 9.30
CA ASN A 159 -14.79 -0.25 8.73
C ASN A 159 -14.61 -1.27 9.86
N PRO A 160 -15.28 -2.44 9.82
CA PRO A 160 -15.25 -3.41 10.92
C PRO A 160 -13.87 -4.03 11.15
N TYR A 161 -12.98 -3.96 10.17
CA TYR A 161 -11.65 -4.55 10.28
C TYR A 161 -10.62 -3.57 10.84
N PHE A 162 -10.90 -2.27 10.90
CA PHE A 162 -9.93 -1.29 11.36
C PHE A 162 -9.53 -1.52 12.82
N LEU A 163 -8.28 -1.90 13.06
CA LEU A 163 -7.82 -2.36 14.37
C LEU A 163 -7.59 -1.22 15.37
N SER A 164 -7.48 0.02 14.91
CA SER A 164 -7.06 1.16 15.75
C SER A 164 -8.24 2.01 16.25
N GLY A 165 -9.48 1.60 16.00
CA GLY A 165 -10.66 2.32 16.48
C GLY A 165 -11.96 1.87 15.82
N VAL A 166 -13.05 2.58 16.12
CA VAL A 166 -14.38 2.31 15.53
C VAL A 166 -14.53 2.83 14.10
N SER A 167 -13.67 3.76 13.69
CA SER A 167 -13.69 4.41 12.39
C SER A 167 -12.30 4.97 12.03
N LEU A 168 -12.09 5.29 10.76
CA LEU A 168 -10.83 5.83 10.25
C LEU A 168 -11.04 7.04 9.32
N LYS A 169 -10.01 7.88 9.15
CA LYS A 169 -10.05 9.06 8.27
C LYS A 169 -9.94 8.73 6.77
N MET A 170 -9.53 7.50 6.43
CA MET A 170 -9.42 7.05 5.05
C MET A 170 -10.81 6.73 4.49
N PRO A 171 -11.31 7.43 3.44
CA PRO A 171 -12.52 7.03 2.72
C PRO A 171 -12.28 5.72 1.96
N LYS A 172 -13.34 5.13 1.39
CA LYS A 172 -13.22 3.95 0.53
C LYS A 172 -12.29 4.28 -0.66
N PRO A 173 -11.09 3.67 -0.75
CA PRO A 173 -10.08 4.11 -1.74
C PRO A 173 -10.25 3.43 -3.10
N LEU A 174 -10.98 2.30 -3.13
CA LEU A 174 -11.11 1.43 -4.30
C LEU A 174 -12.57 1.26 -4.70
N SER A 175 -12.83 1.30 -6.00
CA SER A 175 -14.12 0.99 -6.64
C SER A 175 -13.89 0.10 -7.87
N ASP A 176 -14.86 -0.74 -8.23
CA ASP A 176 -14.77 -1.57 -9.43
C ASP A 176 -14.55 -0.71 -10.68
N GLY A 177 -13.71 -1.19 -11.61
CA GLY A 177 -13.36 -0.49 -12.85
C GLY A 177 -12.39 0.70 -12.68
N GLN A 178 -11.91 1.01 -11.47
CA GLN A 178 -11.06 2.19 -11.22
C GLN A 178 -9.65 2.11 -11.84
N VAL A 179 -9.04 0.93 -11.89
CA VAL A 179 -7.68 0.71 -12.42
C VAL A 179 -7.74 -0.28 -13.58
N THR A 180 -7.26 0.13 -14.75
CA THR A 180 -7.24 -0.76 -15.93
C THR A 180 -5.98 -1.62 -15.93
N TYR A 181 -6.14 -2.94 -15.94
CA TYR A 181 -5.02 -3.87 -16.14
C TYR A 181 -4.77 -4.18 -17.61
N ASP A 182 -3.48 -4.24 -17.98
CA ASP A 182 -3.05 -4.45 -19.36
C ASP A 182 -3.10 -5.94 -19.78
N ASP A 183 -3.28 -6.84 -18.80
CA ASP A 183 -3.31 -8.29 -18.98
C ASP A 183 -4.75 -8.88 -19.01
N GLY A 184 -5.77 -8.03 -18.96
CA GLY A 184 -7.18 -8.45 -18.95
C GLY A 184 -7.67 -9.02 -17.63
N SER A 185 -6.90 -8.91 -16.54
CA SER A 185 -7.34 -9.32 -15.20
C SER A 185 -8.63 -8.60 -14.77
N PRO A 186 -9.47 -9.22 -13.92
CA PRO A 186 -10.69 -8.59 -13.41
C PRO A 186 -10.41 -7.24 -12.74
N GLN A 187 -11.26 -6.27 -13.04
CA GLN A 187 -11.13 -4.90 -12.54
C GLN A 187 -12.06 -4.69 -11.35
N THR A 188 -11.85 -5.46 -10.28
CA THR A 188 -12.73 -5.47 -9.09
C THR A 188 -11.97 -5.10 -7.82
N VAL A 189 -12.68 -4.59 -6.81
CA VAL A 189 -12.08 -4.25 -5.50
C VAL A 189 -11.37 -5.45 -4.88
N ASP A 190 -11.92 -6.67 -4.96
CA ASP A 190 -11.22 -7.87 -4.45
C ASP A 190 -9.91 -8.12 -5.19
N GLN A 191 -9.88 -7.94 -6.52
CA GLN A 191 -8.66 -8.14 -7.30
C GLN A 191 -7.61 -7.05 -7.03
N TYR A 192 -8.04 -5.80 -6.82
CA TYR A 192 -7.15 -4.69 -6.48
C TYR A 192 -6.55 -4.82 -5.08
N ALA A 193 -7.31 -5.41 -4.14
CA ALA A 193 -6.89 -5.58 -2.75
C ALA A 193 -6.00 -6.82 -2.51
N ARG A 194 -5.76 -7.64 -3.55
CA ARG A 194 -4.92 -8.85 -3.49
C ARG A 194 -3.49 -8.57 -3.93
#